data_AF-A0A2E3C9C0-F1
#
_entry.id   AF-A0A2E3C9C0-F1
#
_cell.length_a   1.000
_cell.length_b   1.000
_cell.length_c   1.000
_cell.angle_alpha   90.00
_cell.angle_beta   90.00
_cell.angle_gamma   90.00
#
_symmetry.space_group_name_H-M   'P 1'
#
loop_
_entity.id
_entity.type
_entity.pdbx_description
1 polymer ?
#
loop_
_entity_poly.entity_id
_entity_poly.type
_entity_poly.pdbx_seq_one_letter_code
_entity_poly.pdbx_strand_id
1 'polypeptide(L)'
;MARKKVVIPRQPSGSYYVNGQINGKSVSFHVDTGASIVAISGDTARHLGIEVDSENTRVGQTAGGKIHYFTVNLDKVSVGYGENTIIRTNVIGGVLPEMEGVHVLLGMSFLGDEIDFMQDDDTLIIYDDSSTDIAENSRLEKPLDRPTTSRMDSIKVRIQIQANIQEIGNANFPDDPNSIWNIESIEQQDSGIFLVDTRPVPNVGYQRIRFHLLSPDKDGVIRADYWEFGRWNPLFYS
;
A
#
# COMPACT_ATOMS: atom_id res chain seq x y z
N MET A 1 -7.17 -19.53 6.98
CA MET A 1 -7.26 -18.14 6.48
C MET A 1 -6.46 -18.08 5.18
N ALA A 2 -6.85 -17.27 4.19
CA ALA A 2 -6.10 -17.18 2.94
C ALA A 2 -4.76 -16.45 3.15
N ARG A 3 -3.69 -16.90 2.49
CA ARG A 3 -2.40 -16.22 2.39
C ARG A 3 -2.63 -14.76 2.01
N LYS A 4 -2.25 -13.82 2.89
CA LYS A 4 -2.39 -12.39 2.56
C LYS A 4 -1.29 -12.03 1.58
N LYS A 5 -1.61 -11.15 0.64
CA LYS A 5 -0.61 -10.62 -0.27
C LYS A 5 -0.79 -9.13 -0.49
N VAL A 6 0.31 -8.41 -0.40
CA VAL A 6 0.40 -7.01 -0.75
C VAL A 6 1.20 -6.92 -2.02
N VAL A 7 0.75 -6.09 -2.94
CA VAL A 7 1.42 -5.95 -4.21
C VAL A 7 1.73 -4.50 -4.45
N ILE A 8 2.95 -4.27 -4.90
CA ILE A 8 3.61 -2.99 -4.83
C ILE A 8 4.24 -2.75 -6.21
N PRO A 9 3.65 -1.85 -7.01
CA PRO A 9 4.20 -1.51 -8.31
C PRO A 9 5.52 -0.76 -8.13
N ARG A 10 6.41 -0.96 -9.08
CA ARG A 10 7.67 -0.24 -9.16
C ARG A 10 7.40 1.19 -9.61
N GLN A 11 7.91 2.17 -8.86
CA GLN A 11 7.89 3.56 -9.30
C GLN A 11 8.90 3.79 -10.44
N PRO A 12 8.78 4.87 -11.22
CA PRO A 12 9.77 5.21 -12.27
C PRO A 12 11.21 5.35 -11.74
N SER A 13 11.38 5.70 -10.46
CA SER A 13 12.68 5.75 -9.77
C SER A 13 13.29 4.37 -9.52
N GLY A 14 12.53 3.30 -9.72
CA GLY A 14 12.88 1.94 -9.40
C GLY A 14 12.54 1.50 -7.98
N SER A 15 12.05 2.42 -7.14
CA SER A 15 11.65 2.16 -5.75
C SER A 15 10.25 1.57 -5.62
N TYR A 16 10.00 0.91 -4.49
CA TYR A 16 8.70 0.34 -4.14
C TYR A 16 8.09 1.08 -2.96
N TYR A 17 6.90 1.65 -3.13
CA TYR A 17 6.19 2.35 -2.07
C TYR A 17 4.81 1.75 -1.81
N VAL A 18 4.49 1.56 -0.54
CA VAL A 18 3.23 0.96 -0.13
C VAL A 18 2.61 1.75 1.02
N ASN A 19 1.30 1.99 0.92
CA ASN A 19 0.56 2.67 1.96
C ASN A 19 0.28 1.75 3.15
N GLY A 20 0.24 2.34 4.33
CA GLY A 20 -0.07 1.64 5.55
C GLY A 20 -0.30 2.58 6.72
N GLN A 21 -0.20 2.05 7.93
CA GLN A 21 -0.37 2.80 9.16
C GLN A 21 0.65 2.38 10.21
N ILE A 22 1.09 3.34 11.00
CA ILE A 22 1.83 3.13 12.24
C ILE A 22 0.96 3.67 13.37
N ASN A 23 0.63 2.83 14.35
CA ASN A 23 -0.19 3.18 15.50
C ASN A 23 -1.50 3.91 15.11
N GLY A 24 -2.13 3.47 14.02
CA GLY A 24 -3.40 4.01 13.50
C GLY A 24 -3.28 5.29 12.66
N LYS A 25 -2.05 5.78 12.41
CA LYS A 25 -1.79 6.98 11.60
C LYS A 25 -1.22 6.58 10.24
N SER A 26 -1.79 7.14 9.17
CA SER A 26 -1.40 6.83 7.79
C SER A 26 0.03 7.24 7.47
N VAL A 27 0.74 6.37 6.75
CA VAL A 27 2.09 6.61 6.24
C VAL A 27 2.26 5.94 4.86
N SER A 28 3.24 6.42 4.09
CA SER A 28 3.76 5.72 2.92
C SER A 28 5.12 5.11 3.29
N PHE A 29 5.25 3.82 3.05
CA PHE A 29 6.46 3.05 3.33
C PHE A 29 7.27 2.88 2.05
N HIS A 30 8.56 3.23 2.09
CA HIS A 30 9.52 2.75 1.11
C HIS A 30 9.95 1.34 1.51
N VAL A 31 9.75 0.33 0.66
CA VAL A 31 10.18 -1.03 0.95
C VAL A 31 11.70 -1.11 0.83
N ASP A 32 12.36 -1.45 1.94
CA ASP A 32 13.82 -1.56 2.01
C ASP A 32 14.20 -2.84 2.78
N THR A 33 14.39 -3.93 2.05
CA THR A 33 14.81 -5.23 2.62
C THR A 33 16.24 -5.20 3.16
N GLY A 34 17.03 -4.16 2.84
CA GLY A 34 18.36 -3.94 3.40
C GLY A 34 18.32 -3.30 4.79
N ALA A 35 17.22 -2.65 5.16
CA ALA A 35 17.03 -2.10 6.49
C ALA A 35 16.63 -3.19 7.49
N SER A 36 17.39 -3.34 8.59
CA SER A 36 17.07 -4.36 9.62
C SER A 36 15.82 -4.01 10.44
N ILE A 37 15.46 -2.74 10.53
CA ILE A 37 14.32 -2.23 11.31
C ILE A 37 13.48 -1.27 10.48
N VAL A 38 12.24 -1.01 10.92
CA VAL A 38 11.44 0.10 10.38
C VAL A 38 12.13 1.41 10.75
N ALA A 39 12.69 2.10 9.76
CA ALA A 39 13.37 3.38 9.97
C ALA A 39 12.38 4.53 9.74
N ILE A 40 12.33 5.48 10.66
CA ILE A 40 11.40 6.60 10.66
C ILE A 40 12.22 7.88 10.75
N SER A 41 12.02 8.80 9.81
CA SER A 41 12.59 10.15 9.89
C SER A 41 12.09 10.92 11.12
N GLY A 42 12.91 11.85 11.62
CA GLY A 42 12.54 12.71 12.75
C GLY A 42 11.26 13.53 12.48
N ASP A 43 11.07 14.02 11.26
CA ASP A 43 9.85 14.74 10.85
C ASP A 43 8.61 13.85 10.90
N THR A 44 8.73 12.63 10.38
CA THR A 44 7.62 11.66 10.45
C THR A 44 7.31 11.28 11.89
N ALA A 45 8.32 11.02 12.72
CA ALA A 45 8.11 10.69 14.12
C ALA A 45 7.32 11.78 14.86
N ARG A 46 7.66 13.06 14.63
CA ARG A 46 6.90 14.20 15.17
C ARG A 46 5.46 14.22 14.66
N HIS A 47 5.23 14.03 13.36
CA HIS A 47 3.89 14.00 12.78
C HIS A 47 3.03 12.85 13.33
N LEU A 48 3.66 11.70 13.55
CA LEU A 48 3.04 10.52 14.14
C LEU A 48 2.91 10.61 15.66
N GLY A 49 3.48 11.62 16.31
CA GLY A 49 3.50 11.74 17.78
C GLY A 49 4.24 10.57 18.44
N ILE A 50 5.27 10.05 17.79
CA ILE A 50 6.15 9.03 18.35
C ILE A 50 7.13 9.74 19.27
N GLU A 51 7.03 9.44 20.56
CA GLU A 51 7.97 9.93 21.56
C GLU A 51 9.28 9.14 21.47
N VAL A 52 10.39 9.85 21.57
CA VAL A 52 11.73 9.27 21.56
C VAL A 52 12.39 9.51 22.92
N ASP A 53 13.05 8.48 23.43
CA ASP A 53 13.92 8.62 24.59
C ASP A 53 15.34 8.91 24.11
N SER A 54 15.80 10.14 24.35
CA SER A 54 17.15 10.56 23.97
C SER A 54 18.27 9.78 24.66
N GLU A 55 17.99 9.18 25.83
CA GLU A 55 18.94 8.34 26.54
C GLU A 55 19.13 6.98 25.86
N ASN A 56 18.14 6.54 25.07
CA ASN A 56 18.17 5.29 24.32
C ASN A 56 18.70 5.45 22.88
N THR A 57 19.78 6.22 22.74
CA THR A 57 20.47 6.36 21.45
C THR A 57 21.22 5.09 21.08
N ARG A 58 21.18 4.71 19.80
CA ARG A 58 21.97 3.65 19.19
C ARG A 58 22.70 4.18 17.96
N VAL A 59 23.70 3.43 17.52
CA VAL A 59 24.43 3.70 16.28
C VAL A 59 24.14 2.58 15.31
N GLY A 60 23.67 2.93 14.12
CA GLY A 60 23.42 2.03 13.00
C GLY A 60 24.48 2.21 11.91
N GLN A 61 24.58 1.22 11.03
CA GLN A 61 25.39 1.31 9.82
C GLN A 61 24.45 1.36 8.61
N THR A 62 24.67 2.33 7.74
CA THR A 62 23.94 2.49 6.48
C THR A 62 24.93 2.54 5.32
N ALA A 63 24.42 2.58 4.09
CA ALA A 63 25.23 2.85 2.90
C ALA A 63 25.94 4.23 2.96
N GLY A 64 25.33 5.22 3.63
CA GLY A 64 25.90 6.54 3.83
C GLY A 64 26.90 6.65 4.99
N GLY A 65 27.12 5.57 5.75
CA GLY A 65 27.99 5.55 6.92
C GLY A 65 27.23 5.29 8.22
N LYS A 66 27.87 5.61 9.34
CA LYS A 66 27.28 5.45 10.67
C LYS A 66 26.27 6.57 10.92
N ILE A 67 25.13 6.21 11.50
CA ILE A 67 24.04 7.14 11.84
C ILE A 67 23.54 6.88 13.25
N HIS A 68 23.12 7.93 13.95
CA HIS A 68 22.45 7.81 15.23
C HIS A 68 20.94 7.61 15.05
N TYR A 69 20.35 6.76 15.89
CA TYR A 69 18.91 6.57 15.93
C TYR A 69 18.42 6.28 17.34
N PHE A 70 17.16 6.62 17.62
CA PHE A 70 16.47 6.26 18.85
C PHE A 70 15.62 5.02 18.63
N THR A 71 15.84 3.97 19.41
CA THR A 71 15.00 2.77 19.31
C THR A 71 13.62 3.05 19.86
N VAL A 72 12.58 2.66 19.10
CA VAL A 72 11.18 2.78 19.48
C VAL A 72 10.46 1.45 19.27
N ASN A 73 9.41 1.21 20.05
CA ASN A 73 8.48 0.10 19.81
C ASN A 73 7.22 0.64 19.14
N LEU A 74 6.85 0.05 18.00
CA LEU A 74 5.64 0.40 17.28
C LEU A 74 4.56 -0.64 17.62
N ASP A 75 3.55 -0.21 18.37
CA ASP A 75 2.49 -1.08 18.88
C ASP A 75 1.80 -1.87 17.76
N LYS A 76 1.50 -1.19 16.65
CA LYS A 76 0.88 -1.80 15.49
C LYS A 76 1.36 -1.14 14.20
N VAL A 77 1.85 -1.96 13.29
CA VAL A 77 2.16 -1.56 11.92
C VAL A 77 1.27 -2.36 10.98
N SER A 78 0.64 -1.69 10.02
CA SER A 78 -0.17 -2.34 8.99
C SER A 78 0.22 -1.86 7.61
N VAL A 79 0.33 -2.77 6.65
CA VAL A 79 0.74 -2.50 5.27
C VAL A 79 -0.28 -3.09 4.32
N GLY A 80 -0.65 -2.35 3.27
CA GLY A 80 -1.70 -2.74 2.33
C GLY A 80 -3.10 -2.33 2.80
N TYR A 81 -4.13 -2.76 2.06
CA TYR A 81 -5.49 -2.28 2.23
C TYR A 81 -6.53 -3.41 2.20
N GLY A 82 -7.63 -3.24 2.95
CA GLY A 82 -8.76 -4.16 2.99
C GLY A 82 -8.37 -5.56 3.47
N GLU A 83 -8.82 -6.59 2.76
CA GLU A 83 -8.51 -8.00 3.08
C GLU A 83 -7.03 -8.36 2.89
N ASN A 84 -6.28 -7.53 2.16
CA ASN A 84 -4.87 -7.72 1.87
C ASN A 84 -3.95 -6.94 2.85
N THR A 85 -4.46 -6.50 3.99
CA THR A 85 -3.64 -5.80 4.98
C THR A 85 -2.84 -6.79 5.84
N ILE A 86 -1.52 -6.71 5.73
CA ILE A 86 -0.56 -7.37 6.61
C ILE A 86 -0.44 -6.54 7.88
N ILE A 87 -0.52 -7.19 9.04
CA ILE A 87 -0.46 -6.52 10.34
C ILE A 87 0.60 -7.21 11.18
N ARG A 88 1.46 -6.40 11.81
CA ARG A 88 2.41 -6.83 12.83
C ARG A 88 2.24 -5.96 14.06
N THR A 89 2.48 -6.53 15.23
CA THR A 89 2.42 -5.85 16.52
C THR A 89 3.78 -5.91 17.19
N ASN A 90 4.10 -4.93 18.03
CA ASN A 90 5.40 -4.83 18.71
C ASN A 90 6.58 -4.82 17.72
N VAL A 91 6.46 -4.02 16.68
CA VAL A 91 7.48 -3.91 15.65
C VAL A 91 8.59 -2.98 16.14
N ILE A 92 9.83 -3.47 16.11
CA ILE A 92 10.99 -2.65 16.46
C ILE A 92 11.18 -1.59 15.37
N GLY A 93 11.26 -0.33 15.76
CA GLY A 93 11.55 0.79 14.89
C GLY A 93 12.75 1.60 15.37
N GLY A 94 13.23 2.48 14.50
CA GLY A 94 14.26 3.45 14.82
C GLY A 94 13.89 4.82 14.29
N VAL A 95 13.92 5.84 15.15
CA VAL A 95 13.79 7.24 14.71
C VAL A 95 15.17 7.80 14.39
N LEU A 96 15.38 8.22 13.15
CA LEU A 96 16.63 8.74 12.61
C LEU A 96 16.47 10.26 12.42
N PRO A 97 17.03 11.10 13.31
CA PRO A 97 16.91 12.56 13.20
C PRO A 97 17.60 13.13 11.95
N GLU A 98 18.65 12.46 11.50
CA GLU A 98 19.45 12.85 10.33
C GLU A 98 18.81 12.40 9.00
N MET A 99 17.76 11.58 9.04
CA MET A 99 16.99 11.21 7.85
C MET A 99 16.08 12.38 7.48
N GLU A 100 16.39 13.06 6.37
CA GLU A 100 15.66 14.24 5.90
C GLU A 100 14.25 13.90 5.41
N GLY A 101 13.31 14.83 5.62
CA GLY A 101 11.96 14.79 5.06
C GLY A 101 11.01 13.83 5.76
N VAL A 102 9.82 13.64 5.17
CA VAL A 102 8.79 12.73 5.68
C VAL A 102 8.95 11.36 5.03
N HIS A 103 9.79 10.52 5.64
CA HIS A 103 10.10 9.19 5.13
C HIS A 103 9.98 8.09 6.20
N VAL A 104 9.52 6.92 5.75
CA VAL A 104 9.52 5.66 6.51
C VAL A 104 10.05 4.54 5.63
N LEU A 105 11.07 3.81 6.10
CA LEU A 105 11.56 2.59 5.46
C LEU A 105 10.94 1.37 6.12
N LEU A 106 10.38 0.46 5.32
CA LEU A 106 9.83 -0.81 5.79
C LEU A 106 10.94 -1.86 5.76
N GLY A 107 11.57 -2.05 6.93
CA GLY A 107 12.65 -3.00 7.11
C GLY A 107 12.23 -4.36 7.64
N MET A 108 13.23 -5.21 7.88
CA MET A 108 13.07 -6.60 8.29
C MET A 108 12.41 -6.80 9.65
N SER A 109 12.36 -5.81 10.53
CA SER A 109 11.59 -5.92 11.78
C SER A 109 10.08 -6.00 11.56
N PHE A 110 9.58 -5.51 10.42
CA PHE A 110 8.21 -5.71 9.99
C PHE A 110 8.10 -6.92 9.05
N LEU A 111 9.00 -7.00 8.07
CA LEU A 111 8.94 -8.02 7.03
C LEU A 111 9.21 -9.41 7.64
N GLY A 112 10.29 -9.57 8.41
CA GLY A 112 10.61 -10.84 9.06
C GLY A 112 10.85 -11.99 8.08
N ASP A 113 10.97 -13.19 8.63
CA ASP A 113 11.27 -14.40 7.85
C ASP A 113 10.01 -15.08 7.27
N GLU A 114 8.82 -14.70 7.78
CA GLU A 114 7.51 -15.22 7.35
C GLU A 114 6.95 -14.50 6.10
N ILE A 115 7.72 -13.55 5.56
CA ILE A 115 7.36 -12.78 4.39
C ILE A 115 8.13 -13.29 3.18
N ASP A 116 7.38 -13.75 2.19
CA ASP A 116 7.90 -14.18 0.89
C ASP A 116 7.85 -13.01 -0.10
N PHE A 117 8.95 -12.78 -0.81
CA PHE A 117 9.04 -11.76 -1.86
C PHE A 117 9.07 -12.41 -3.24
N MET A 118 8.23 -11.92 -4.13
CA MET A 118 8.31 -12.23 -5.55
C MET A 118 8.37 -10.92 -6.32
N GLN A 119 9.43 -10.75 -7.12
CA GLN A 119 9.54 -9.65 -8.05
C GLN A 119 9.24 -10.15 -9.46
N ASP A 120 8.27 -9.54 -10.12
CA ASP A 120 7.85 -9.81 -11.51
C ASP A 120 7.91 -8.48 -12.27
N ASP A 121 8.92 -8.34 -13.13
CA ASP A 121 9.28 -7.12 -13.88
C ASP A 121 9.18 -5.82 -13.05
N ASP A 122 8.05 -5.13 -13.17
CA ASP A 122 7.76 -3.83 -12.54
C ASP A 122 6.86 -3.95 -11.29
N THR A 123 6.84 -5.11 -10.64
CA THR A 123 6.01 -5.35 -9.46
C THR A 123 6.76 -6.16 -8.40
N LEU A 124 6.66 -5.71 -7.15
CA LEU A 124 7.02 -6.46 -5.96
C LEU A 124 5.75 -7.00 -5.31
N ILE A 125 5.70 -8.31 -5.07
CA ILE A 125 4.63 -8.98 -4.34
C ILE A 125 5.20 -9.46 -3.01
N ILE A 126 4.56 -9.06 -1.93
CA ILE A 126 4.83 -9.46 -0.55
C ILE A 126 3.74 -10.43 -0.14
N TYR A 127 4.11 -11.64 0.26
CA TYR A 127 3.20 -12.65 0.79
C TYR A 127 3.42 -12.84 2.28
N ASP A 128 2.34 -12.98 3.03
CA ASP A 128 2.38 -13.26 4.47
C ASP A 128 1.98 -14.70 4.77
N ASP A 129 2.99 -15.49 5.11
CA ASP A 129 2.89 -16.92 5.41
C ASP A 129 2.70 -17.21 6.90
N SER A 130 2.63 -16.18 7.74
CA SER A 130 2.23 -16.30 9.16
C SER A 130 0.84 -16.92 9.36
N SER A 131 0.04 -16.99 8.29
CA SER A 131 -1.34 -17.51 8.29
C SER A 131 -1.43 -19.01 7.96
N THR A 132 -0.34 -19.62 7.47
CA THR A 132 -0.36 -20.96 6.84
C THR A 132 -0.06 -22.11 7.81
N ASP A 133 0.50 -21.86 8.99
CA ASP A 133 0.92 -22.91 9.93
C ASP A 133 -0.21 -23.62 10.69
N ILE A 134 -1.48 -23.21 10.52
CA ILE A 134 -2.61 -23.79 11.25
C ILE A 134 -3.48 -24.71 10.35
N ALA A 135 -3.27 -24.76 9.04
CA ALA A 135 -4.24 -25.36 8.10
C ALA A 135 -3.80 -26.61 7.34
N GLU A 136 -2.62 -27.19 7.56
CA GLU A 136 -2.19 -28.41 6.84
C GLU A 136 -2.69 -29.75 7.42
N ASN A 137 -3.55 -29.74 8.44
CA ASN A 137 -4.27 -30.94 8.88
C ASN A 137 -5.78 -30.75 8.76
N SER A 138 -6.32 -30.82 7.54
CA SER A 138 -7.42 -31.74 7.22
C SER A 138 -8.07 -31.48 5.85
N ARG A 139 -8.32 -32.60 5.16
CA ARG A 139 -9.34 -32.86 4.12
C ARG A 139 -8.98 -32.57 2.67
N LEU A 140 -8.63 -33.68 2.02
CA LEU A 140 -8.92 -34.06 0.64
C LEU A 140 -10.32 -33.60 0.18
N GLU A 141 -10.40 -32.95 -0.99
CA GLU A 141 -11.38 -33.21 -2.05
C GLU A 141 -11.03 -32.40 -3.34
N LYS A 142 -11.36 -32.95 -4.51
CA LYS A 142 -11.11 -32.44 -5.89
C LYS A 142 -12.38 -32.76 -6.74
N PRO A 143 -12.61 -32.20 -7.95
CA PRO A 143 -12.77 -30.81 -8.41
C PRO A 143 -14.15 -30.53 -9.09
N LEU A 144 -14.41 -29.29 -9.52
CA LEU A 144 -15.27 -29.02 -10.68
C LEU A 144 -14.75 -27.85 -11.54
N ASP A 145 -14.68 -28.08 -12.86
CA ASP A 145 -14.20 -27.19 -13.92
C ASP A 145 -15.09 -25.95 -14.17
N ARG A 146 -14.46 -24.78 -14.33
CA ARG A 146 -14.95 -23.61 -15.08
C ARG A 146 -13.75 -22.88 -15.72
N PRO A 147 -13.93 -22.19 -16.87
CA PRO A 147 -12.82 -21.60 -17.59
C PRO A 147 -12.15 -20.50 -16.76
N THR A 148 -10.92 -20.79 -16.36
CA THR A 148 -10.06 -19.95 -15.53
C THR A 148 -9.46 -18.84 -16.39
N THR A 149 -10.21 -17.75 -16.66
CA THR A 149 -9.52 -16.45 -16.79
C THR A 149 -8.79 -16.28 -15.46
N SER A 150 -7.46 -16.33 -15.48
CA SER A 150 -6.71 -16.73 -14.30
C SER A 150 -7.01 -15.80 -13.15
N ARG A 151 -7.34 -16.33 -11.97
CA ARG A 151 -7.39 -15.53 -10.73
C ARG A 151 -6.14 -14.65 -10.58
N MET A 152 -5.01 -15.09 -11.13
CA MET A 152 -3.78 -14.30 -11.24
C MET A 152 -3.94 -13.02 -12.07
N ASP A 153 -4.62 -13.09 -13.22
CA ASP A 153 -4.84 -11.96 -14.15
C ASP A 153 -5.70 -10.88 -13.49
N SER A 154 -6.79 -11.27 -12.81
CA SER A 154 -7.64 -10.32 -12.08
C SER A 154 -6.89 -9.58 -10.98
N ILE A 155 -5.89 -10.23 -10.39
CA ILE A 155 -5.06 -9.62 -9.36
C ILE A 155 -4.06 -8.68 -10.02
N LYS A 156 -3.35 -9.10 -11.08
CA LYS A 156 -2.43 -8.24 -11.85
C LYS A 156 -3.08 -6.92 -12.27
N VAL A 157 -4.35 -6.95 -12.70
CA VAL A 157 -5.06 -5.72 -13.08
C VAL A 157 -5.35 -4.82 -11.86
N ARG A 158 -5.83 -5.37 -10.74
CA ARG A 158 -6.07 -4.60 -9.50
C ARG A 158 -4.79 -3.92 -8.99
N ILE A 159 -3.66 -4.58 -9.13
CA ILE A 159 -2.33 -4.07 -8.78
C ILE A 159 -2.00 -2.84 -9.63
N GLN A 160 -2.17 -2.97 -10.94
CA GLN A 160 -1.86 -1.91 -11.87
C GLN A 160 -2.77 -0.67 -11.65
N ILE A 161 -4.04 -0.89 -11.28
CA ILE A 161 -4.95 0.20 -10.87
C ILE A 161 -4.40 0.93 -9.63
N GLN A 162 -3.94 0.18 -8.62
CA GLN A 162 -3.35 0.78 -7.42
C GLN A 162 -2.10 1.61 -7.74
N ALA A 163 -1.28 1.16 -8.70
CA ALA A 163 -0.11 1.88 -9.19
C ALA A 163 -0.46 3.21 -9.84
N ASN A 164 -1.47 3.15 -10.72
CA ASN A 164 -1.74 4.22 -11.66
C ASN A 164 -2.72 5.25 -11.09
N ILE A 165 -3.29 5.03 -9.89
CA ILE A 165 -4.40 5.85 -9.42
C ILE A 165 -4.08 7.35 -9.28
N GLN A 166 -2.84 7.70 -8.96
CA GLN A 166 -2.43 9.11 -8.93
C GLN A 166 -2.44 9.71 -10.34
N GLU A 167 -1.92 8.98 -11.33
CA GLU A 167 -1.92 9.42 -12.73
C GLU A 167 -3.35 9.48 -13.30
N ILE A 168 -4.16 8.47 -13.03
CA ILE A 168 -5.59 8.41 -13.40
C ILE A 168 -6.33 9.62 -12.84
N GLY A 169 -6.17 9.88 -11.55
CA GLY A 169 -6.78 11.02 -10.88
C GLY A 169 -6.34 12.35 -11.48
N ASN A 170 -5.03 12.56 -11.61
CA ASN A 170 -4.47 13.82 -12.13
C ASN A 170 -4.80 14.07 -13.61
N ALA A 171 -4.92 13.01 -14.42
CA ALA A 171 -5.30 13.14 -15.82
C ALA A 171 -6.76 13.59 -15.98
N ASN A 172 -7.65 13.16 -15.07
CA ASN A 172 -9.08 13.47 -15.14
C ASN A 172 -9.47 14.72 -14.35
N PHE A 173 -8.61 15.18 -13.43
CA PHE A 173 -8.79 16.39 -12.63
C PHE A 173 -7.51 17.26 -12.69
N PRO A 174 -7.18 17.82 -13.86
CA PRO A 174 -5.94 18.55 -14.06
C PRO A 174 -5.84 19.86 -13.28
N ASP A 175 -6.97 20.40 -12.81
CA ASP A 175 -7.03 21.63 -12.01
C ASP A 175 -6.56 21.42 -10.56
N ASP A 176 -6.50 20.16 -10.09
CA ASP A 176 -6.14 19.79 -8.72
C ASP A 176 -4.92 18.83 -8.65
N PRO A 177 -3.76 19.18 -9.25
CA PRO A 177 -2.65 18.25 -9.47
C PRO A 177 -1.91 17.81 -8.19
N ASN A 178 -2.17 18.47 -7.06
CA ASN A 178 -1.59 18.16 -5.76
C ASN A 178 -2.47 17.22 -4.91
N SER A 179 -3.62 16.80 -5.45
CA SER A 179 -4.53 15.90 -4.74
C SER A 179 -3.95 14.49 -4.68
N ILE A 180 -3.91 13.92 -3.48
CA ILE A 180 -3.54 12.53 -3.25
C ILE A 180 -4.79 11.66 -3.38
N TRP A 181 -4.79 10.78 -4.37
CA TRP A 181 -5.92 9.89 -4.69
C TRP A 181 -5.89 8.62 -3.85
N ASN A 182 -6.64 8.58 -2.75
CA ASN A 182 -6.70 7.39 -1.90
C ASN A 182 -7.75 6.41 -2.42
N ILE A 183 -7.39 5.16 -2.69
CA ILE A 183 -8.37 4.13 -3.08
C ILE A 183 -9.12 3.62 -1.85
N GLU A 184 -10.44 3.59 -1.94
CA GLU A 184 -11.34 3.00 -0.94
C GLU A 184 -11.79 1.59 -1.31
N SER A 185 -11.98 1.28 -2.60
CA SER A 185 -12.28 -0.07 -3.09
C SER A 185 -11.95 -0.23 -4.58
N ILE A 186 -11.74 -1.47 -5.01
CA ILE A 186 -11.65 -1.85 -6.43
C ILE A 186 -12.54 -3.06 -6.63
N GLU A 187 -13.57 -2.98 -7.47
CA GLU A 187 -14.49 -4.08 -7.75
C GLU A 187 -14.52 -4.36 -9.25
N GLN A 188 -14.38 -5.63 -9.65
CA GLN A 188 -14.51 -6.01 -11.05
C GLN A 188 -15.94 -6.49 -11.29
N GLN A 189 -16.62 -5.90 -12.26
CA GLN A 189 -17.93 -6.34 -12.72
C GLN A 189 -17.81 -7.53 -13.69
N ASP A 190 -18.88 -8.31 -13.86
CA ASP A 190 -18.94 -9.40 -14.85
C ASP A 190 -18.68 -8.92 -16.29
N SER A 191 -18.92 -7.63 -16.55
CA SER A 191 -18.61 -6.95 -17.82
C SER A 191 -17.11 -6.75 -18.07
N GLY A 192 -16.26 -7.00 -17.08
CA GLY A 192 -14.82 -6.72 -17.12
C GLY A 192 -14.43 -5.30 -16.68
N ILE A 193 -15.41 -4.42 -16.40
CA ILE A 193 -15.16 -3.06 -15.92
C ILE A 193 -14.71 -3.08 -14.46
N PHE A 194 -13.70 -2.29 -14.13
CA PHE A 194 -13.27 -2.06 -12.75
C PHE A 194 -13.88 -0.76 -12.22
N LEU A 195 -14.61 -0.88 -11.11
CA LEU A 195 -15.09 0.24 -10.31
C LEU A 195 -14.06 0.56 -9.25
N VAL A 196 -13.51 1.77 -9.27
CA VAL A 196 -12.47 2.23 -8.34
C VAL A 196 -12.99 3.41 -7.55
N ASP A 197 -13.40 3.15 -6.30
CA ASP A 197 -13.82 4.21 -5.39
C ASP A 197 -12.59 4.87 -4.78
N THR A 198 -12.58 6.21 -4.78
CA THR A 198 -11.45 7.00 -4.30
C THR A 198 -11.90 8.16 -3.42
N ARG A 199 -10.97 8.65 -2.60
CA ARG A 199 -11.08 9.83 -1.75
C ARG A 199 -9.86 10.74 -1.96
N PRO A 200 -9.95 11.76 -2.84
CA PRO A 200 -8.87 12.71 -3.03
C PRO A 200 -8.67 13.60 -1.78
N VAL A 201 -7.41 13.88 -1.44
CA VAL A 201 -7.02 14.80 -0.36
C VAL A 201 -5.92 15.76 -0.85
N PRO A 202 -6.14 17.09 -0.90
CA PRO A 202 -7.42 17.77 -0.69
C PRO A 202 -8.51 17.29 -1.67
N ASN A 203 -9.78 17.57 -1.38
CA ASN A 203 -10.84 17.18 -2.29
C ASN A 203 -10.83 18.05 -3.56
N VAL A 204 -11.24 17.47 -4.69
CA VAL A 204 -11.25 18.09 -6.03
C VAL A 204 -12.62 18.70 -6.37
N GLY A 205 -13.27 19.29 -5.37
CA GLY A 205 -14.68 19.68 -5.42
C GLY A 205 -15.66 18.55 -5.07
N TYR A 206 -15.19 17.30 -5.00
CA TYR A 206 -15.97 16.14 -4.57
C TYR A 206 -15.22 15.30 -3.54
N GLN A 207 -15.91 14.85 -2.50
CA GLN A 207 -15.29 14.06 -1.42
C GLN A 207 -14.92 12.65 -1.84
N ARG A 208 -15.71 12.04 -2.75
CA ARG A 208 -15.44 10.69 -3.27
C ARG A 208 -15.74 10.66 -4.76
N ILE A 209 -14.85 10.01 -5.49
CA ILE A 209 -14.94 9.80 -6.94
C ILE A 209 -14.84 8.31 -7.22
N ARG A 210 -15.70 7.79 -8.10
CA ARG A 210 -15.64 6.44 -8.63
C ARG A 210 -15.22 6.49 -10.09
N PHE A 211 -14.07 5.91 -10.42
CA PHE A 211 -13.67 5.68 -11.80
C PHE A 211 -14.20 4.34 -12.30
N HIS A 212 -14.66 4.32 -13.55
CA HIS A 212 -15.01 3.10 -14.28
C HIS A 212 -13.92 2.87 -15.33
N LEU A 213 -13.18 1.77 -15.19
CA LEU A 213 -11.98 1.47 -15.97
C LEU A 213 -12.17 0.22 -16.84
N LEU A 214 -11.84 0.32 -18.13
CA LEU A 214 -11.69 -0.84 -19.02
C LEU A 214 -10.27 -1.44 -18.97
N SER A 215 -9.27 -0.58 -18.71
CA SER A 215 -7.87 -0.96 -18.52
C SER A 215 -7.30 -0.21 -17.31
N PRO A 216 -6.22 -0.68 -16.69
CA PRO A 216 -5.72 -0.12 -15.42
C PRO A 216 -4.94 1.19 -15.57
N ASP A 217 -4.99 1.84 -16.73
CA ASP A 217 -4.29 3.09 -17.05
C ASP A 217 -5.27 4.27 -17.17
N LYS A 218 -4.74 5.49 -17.33
CA LYS A 218 -5.56 6.71 -17.44
C LYS A 218 -6.47 6.74 -18.67
N ASP A 219 -6.05 6.10 -19.76
CA ASP A 219 -6.82 6.06 -21.01
C ASP A 219 -7.94 5.01 -20.92
N GLY A 220 -7.85 4.10 -19.94
CA GLY A 220 -8.88 3.14 -19.57
C GLY A 220 -10.10 3.73 -18.88
N VAL A 221 -10.08 5.01 -18.44
CA VAL A 221 -11.22 5.66 -17.80
C VAL A 221 -12.29 5.95 -18.83
N ILE A 222 -13.42 5.25 -18.73
CA ILE A 222 -14.58 5.48 -19.61
C ILE A 222 -15.63 6.39 -18.99
N ARG A 223 -15.61 6.54 -17.66
CA ARG A 223 -16.59 7.31 -16.90
C ARG A 223 -16.09 7.58 -15.49
N ALA A 224 -16.49 8.72 -14.92
CA ALA A 224 -16.40 8.96 -13.48
C ALA A 224 -17.76 9.34 -12.88
N ASP A 225 -17.97 8.96 -11.63
CA ASP A 225 -19.10 9.34 -10.79
C ASP A 225 -18.61 10.04 -9.51
N TYR A 226 -19.42 10.92 -8.94
CA TYR A 226 -19.18 11.50 -7.61
C TYR A 226 -20.23 11.03 -6.60
N TRP A 227 -19.83 10.92 -5.33
CA TRP A 227 -20.75 10.56 -4.25
C TRP A 227 -21.39 11.80 -3.63
N GLU A 228 -22.72 11.87 -3.66
CA GLU A 228 -23.47 12.94 -2.99
C GLU A 228 -24.86 12.43 -2.57
N PHE A 229 -25.33 12.89 -1.41
CA PHE A 229 -26.65 12.51 -0.86
C PHE A 229 -26.93 11.00 -0.80
N GLY A 230 -25.89 10.20 -0.49
CA GLY A 230 -26.03 8.75 -0.31
C GLY A 230 -26.11 7.95 -1.61
N ARG A 231 -25.77 8.56 -2.76
CA ARG A 231 -25.75 7.87 -4.06
C ARG A 231 -24.59 8.34 -4.94
N TRP A 232 -24.24 7.50 -5.91
CA TRP A 232 -23.32 7.87 -6.99
C TRP A 232 -24.07 8.63 -8.08
N ASN A 233 -23.55 9.78 -8.49
CA ASN A 233 -24.10 10.61 -9.57
C ASN A 233 -23.06 10.73 -10.69
N PRO A 234 -23.47 10.71 -11.98
CA PRO A 234 -22.55 10.88 -13.10
C PRO A 234 -21.79 12.20 -13.03
N LEU A 235 -20.47 12.14 -13.23
CA LEU A 235 -19.63 13.33 -13.39
C LEU A 235 -19.33 13.59 -14.87
N PHE A 236 -18.71 12.62 -15.54
CA PHE A 236 -18.39 12.70 -16.98
C PHE A 236 -18.26 11.30 -17.60
N TYR A 237 -18.20 11.28 -18.93
CA TYR A 237 -17.93 10.13 -19.78
C TYR A 237 -16.80 10.50 -20.75
N SER A 238 -15.90 9.56 -21.04
CA SER A 238 -14.76 9.74 -21.95
C SER A 238 -15.06 9.29 -23.38
#